data_AF-A0A967GW79-F1
#
_entry.id   AF-A0A967GW79-F1
#
_cell.length_a   1.000
_cell.length_b   1.000
_cell.length_c   1.000
_cell.angle_alpha   90.00
_cell.angle_beta   90.00
_cell.angle_gamma   90.00
#
_symmetry.space_group_name_H-M   'P 1'
#
loop_
_entity.id
_entity.type
_entity.pdbx_description
1 polymer ?
#
loop_
_entity_poly.entity_id
_entity_poly.type
_entity_poly.pdbx_seq_one_letter_code
_entity_poly.pdbx_strand_id
1 'polypeptide(L)'
;TVVVLSRFDRVPLKRPRFSLRNIWERDGGRCQYTGRKLSPSEGNIDHVVPRSRGGESSWENCVLADRVVNQRKADRTPAEAGLRLARDPGYPRAVPVTWSIRNLHGIPEWEVFLPNRES
;
A
#
# COMPACT_ATOMS: atom_id res chain seq x y z
N THR A 1 -5.21 39.54 -4.75
CA THR A 1 -5.32 39.57 -3.28
C THR A 1 -4.59 38.36 -2.71
N VAL A 2 -3.61 38.57 -1.85
CA VAL A 2 -2.92 37.49 -1.13
C VAL A 2 -3.59 37.31 0.23
N VAL A 3 -3.93 36.08 0.60
CA VAL A 3 -4.48 35.74 1.90
C VAL A 3 -3.39 35.03 2.71
N VAL A 4 -3.06 35.56 3.90
CA VAL A 4 -2.08 34.98 4.81
C VAL A 4 -2.80 34.52 6.08
N LEU A 5 -2.54 33.29 6.52
CA LEU A 5 -3.08 32.77 7.77
C LEU A 5 -2.30 33.34 8.95
N SER A 6 -3.01 33.84 9.97
CA SER A 6 -2.40 34.42 11.17
C SER A 6 -1.87 33.35 12.15
N ARG A 7 -2.32 32.10 12.02
CA ARG A 7 -1.87 30.96 12.84
C ARG A 7 -1.90 29.65 12.03
N PHE A 8 -0.90 28.81 12.26
CA PHE A 8 -0.79 27.45 11.74
C PHE A 8 -0.60 26.49 12.92
N ASP A 9 -1.45 25.47 13.07
CA ASP A 9 -1.34 24.45 14.11
C ASP A 9 -0.42 23.31 13.64
N ARG A 10 -0.93 22.44 12.75
CA ARG A 10 -0.20 21.31 12.18
C ARG A 10 -0.85 20.82 10.89
N VAL A 11 -0.11 20.02 10.13
CA VAL A 11 -0.65 19.33 8.95
C VAL A 11 -1.56 18.16 9.40
N PRO A 12 -2.83 18.10 8.94
CA PRO A 12 -3.69 16.94 9.22
C PRO A 12 -3.11 15.64 8.69
N LEU A 13 -3.29 14.54 9.43
CA LEU A 13 -2.89 13.21 9.00
C LEU A 13 -4.05 12.51 8.28
N LYS A 14 -3.73 11.77 7.21
CA LYS A 14 -4.67 10.97 6.43
C LYS A 14 -4.30 9.49 6.54
N ARG A 15 -5.33 8.65 6.72
CA ARG A 15 -5.19 7.18 6.64
C ARG A 15 -5.55 6.69 5.24
N PRO A 16 -4.69 5.89 4.59
CA PRO A 16 -5.02 5.27 3.30
C PRO A 16 -6.26 4.38 3.39
N ARG A 17 -7.14 4.45 2.39
CA ARG A 17 -8.27 3.51 2.25
C ARG A 17 -7.75 2.13 1.82
N PHE A 18 -8.43 1.07 2.20
CA PHE A 18 -8.10 -0.26 1.70
C PHE A 18 -8.32 -0.34 0.18
N SER A 19 -7.26 -0.63 -0.58
CA SER A 19 -7.30 -0.84 -2.04
C SER A 19 -6.03 -1.54 -2.52
N LEU A 20 -6.05 -2.15 -3.71
CA LEU A 20 -4.87 -2.79 -4.31
C LEU A 20 -3.71 -1.79 -4.44
N ARG A 21 -4.00 -0.57 -4.90
CA ARG A 21 -2.98 0.48 -5.01
C ARG A 21 -2.33 0.78 -3.67
N ASN A 22 -3.12 0.91 -2.60
CA ASN A 22 -2.55 1.27 -1.30
C ASN A 22 -1.86 0.08 -0.62
N ILE A 23 -2.29 -1.17 -0.88
CA ILE A 23 -1.52 -2.37 -0.51
C ILE A 23 -0.20 -2.40 -1.26
N TRP A 24 -0.21 -2.08 -2.55
CA TRP A 24 1.00 -2.01 -3.36
C TRP A 24 2.01 -1.01 -2.79
N GLU A 25 1.55 0.19 -2.47
CA GLU A 25 2.36 1.24 -1.84
C GLU A 25 2.86 0.78 -0.45
N ARG A 26 2.00 0.17 0.39
CA ARG A 26 2.38 -0.36 1.71
C ARG A 26 3.48 -1.43 1.62
N ASP A 27 3.38 -2.31 0.64
CA ASP A 27 4.26 -3.48 0.46
C ASP A 27 5.47 -3.18 -0.42
N GLY A 28 5.68 -1.90 -0.79
CA GLY A 28 6.82 -1.45 -1.59
C GLY A 28 6.84 -2.04 -3.01
N GLY A 29 5.68 -2.43 -3.53
CA GLY A 29 5.56 -3.14 -4.81
C GLY A 29 6.24 -4.51 -4.82
N ARG A 30 6.47 -5.13 -3.65
CA ARG A 30 7.10 -6.44 -3.53
C ARG A 30 6.10 -7.50 -3.08
N CYS A 31 6.18 -8.67 -3.69
CA CYS A 31 5.45 -9.85 -3.24
C CYS A 31 5.83 -10.18 -1.80
N GLN A 32 4.86 -10.27 -0.89
CA GLN A 32 5.11 -10.57 0.52
C GLN A 32 5.54 -12.02 0.77
N TYR A 33 5.45 -12.89 -0.24
CA TYR A 33 5.90 -14.28 -0.14
C TYR A 33 7.28 -14.55 -0.74
N THR A 34 7.65 -13.83 -1.81
CA THR A 34 8.91 -14.06 -2.52
C THR A 34 9.91 -12.91 -2.39
N GLY A 35 9.48 -11.74 -1.93
CA GLY A 35 10.31 -10.52 -1.85
C GLY A 35 10.60 -9.85 -3.20
N ARG A 36 10.21 -10.47 -4.32
CA ARG A 36 10.44 -9.95 -5.68
C ARG A 36 9.61 -8.68 -5.90
N LYS A 37 10.21 -7.67 -6.54
CA LYS A 37 9.50 -6.49 -7.01
C LYS A 37 8.64 -6.88 -8.22
N LEU A 38 7.36 -6.56 -8.16
CA LEU A 38 6.38 -6.95 -9.16
C LEU A 38 6.13 -5.80 -10.13
N SER A 39 5.75 -6.13 -11.36
CA SER A 39 5.08 -5.19 -12.26
C SER A 39 3.56 -5.21 -12.05
N PRO A 40 2.82 -4.16 -12.41
CA PRO A 40 1.38 -4.06 -12.13
C PRO A 40 0.53 -5.24 -12.63
N SER A 41 0.95 -5.91 -13.70
CA SER A 41 0.25 -7.09 -14.25
C SER A 41 0.47 -8.37 -13.42
N GLU A 42 1.62 -8.49 -12.76
CA GLU A 42 2.03 -9.68 -12.01
C GLU A 42 1.42 -9.72 -10.60
N GLY A 43 1.15 -8.55 -10.00
CA GLY A 43 0.68 -8.46 -8.63
C GLY A 43 -0.85 -8.48 -8.48
N ASN A 44 -1.31 -9.11 -7.42
CA ASN A 44 -2.69 -9.04 -6.94
C ASN A 44 -2.75 -9.05 -5.41
N ILE A 45 -3.96 -8.91 -4.86
CA ILE A 45 -4.19 -9.06 -3.41
C ILE A 45 -4.35 -10.56 -3.11
N ASP A 46 -3.61 -11.06 -2.12
CA ASP A 46 -3.88 -12.35 -1.47
C ASP A 46 -4.40 -12.14 -0.05
N HIS A 47 -5.27 -13.07 0.39
CA HIS A 47 -5.77 -13.15 1.74
C HIS A 47 -4.95 -14.17 2.52
N VAL A 48 -4.22 -13.72 3.55
CA VAL A 48 -3.39 -14.56 4.42
C VAL A 48 -4.22 -15.71 5.00
N VAL A 49 -5.34 -15.40 5.64
CA VAL A 49 -6.43 -16.34 5.89
C VAL A 49 -7.36 -16.31 4.69
N PRO A 50 -7.57 -17.42 3.96
CA PRO A 50 -8.43 -17.46 2.78
C PRO A 50 -9.87 -17.06 3.11
N ARG A 51 -10.56 -16.42 2.14
CA ARG A 51 -11.99 -16.06 2.28
C ARG A 51 -12.89 -17.25 2.57
N SER A 52 -12.61 -18.41 1.98
CA SER A 52 -13.35 -19.66 2.24
C SER A 52 -13.26 -20.12 3.70
N ARG A 53 -12.28 -19.61 4.45
CA ARG A 53 -12.06 -19.91 5.88
C ARG A 53 -12.38 -18.71 6.78
N GLY A 54 -13.18 -17.76 6.28
CA GLY A 54 -13.61 -16.57 7.04
C GLY A 54 -12.63 -15.39 7.03
N GLY A 55 -11.59 -15.42 6.19
CA GLY A 55 -10.66 -14.31 6.08
C GLY A 55 -11.27 -13.07 5.45
N GLU A 56 -11.29 -11.97 6.20
CA GLU A 56 -11.83 -10.69 5.74
C GLU A 56 -10.91 -9.95 4.77
N SER A 57 -11.47 -9.00 4.03
CA SER A 57 -10.69 -8.11 3.16
C SER A 57 -10.30 -6.86 3.95
N SER A 58 -9.22 -6.99 4.71
CA SER A 58 -8.73 -5.97 5.66
C SER A 58 -7.23 -5.76 5.53
N TRP A 59 -6.73 -4.71 6.17
CA TRP A 59 -5.29 -4.40 6.16
C TRP A 59 -4.47 -5.47 6.86
N GLU A 60 -5.08 -6.16 7.82
CA GLU A 60 -4.51 -7.18 8.69
C GLU A 60 -4.60 -8.59 8.11
N ASN A 61 -5.29 -8.76 6.98
CA ASN A 61 -5.40 -10.06 6.32
C ASN A 61 -4.97 -10.04 4.85
N CYS A 62 -4.75 -8.87 4.25
CA CYS A 62 -4.41 -8.78 2.83
C CYS A 62 -2.98 -8.29 2.59
N VAL A 63 -2.33 -8.90 1.60
CA VAL A 63 -0.96 -8.60 1.18
C VAL A 63 -0.84 -8.57 -0.34
N LEU A 64 0.18 -7.86 -0.84
CA LEU A 64 0.59 -7.95 -2.24
C LEU A 64 1.26 -9.29 -2.50
N ALA A 65 0.72 -10.05 -3.44
CA ALA A 65 1.28 -11.32 -3.86
C ALA A 65 1.47 -11.37 -5.38
N ASP A 66 2.46 -12.14 -5.80
CA ASP A 66 2.59 -12.57 -7.19
C ASP A 66 1.43 -13.50 -7.53
N ARG A 67 0.80 -13.31 -8.70
CA ARG A 67 -0.34 -14.11 -9.15
C ARG A 67 -0.08 -15.62 -9.14
N VAL A 68 1.10 -16.07 -9.56
CA VAL A 68 1.47 -17.49 -9.62
C VAL A 68 1.59 -18.06 -8.21
N VAL A 69 2.22 -17.31 -7.30
CA VAL A 69 2.39 -17.73 -5.90
C VAL A 69 1.05 -17.75 -5.17
N ASN A 70 0.23 -16.72 -5.39
CA ASN A 70 -1.13 -16.64 -4.84
C ASN A 70 -1.99 -17.82 -5.33
N GLN A 71 -1.97 -18.11 -6.63
CA GLN A 71 -2.67 -19.27 -7.19
C GLN A 71 -2.18 -20.59 -6.60
N ARG A 72 -0.87 -20.74 -6.38
CA ARG A 72 -0.29 -21.91 -5.72
C ARG A 72 -0.76 -22.03 -4.27
N LYS A 73 -0.85 -20.93 -3.53
CA LYS A 73 -1.35 -20.91 -2.15
C LYS A 73 -2.82 -21.36 -2.10
N ALA A 74 -3.64 -20.87 -3.02
CA ALA A 74 -5.06 -21.20 -3.13
C ALA A 74 -5.83 -20.96 -1.82
N ASP A 75 -6.59 -21.94 -1.36
CA ASP A 75 -7.42 -21.90 -0.14
C ASP A 75 -6.67 -22.33 1.12
N ARG A 76 -5.33 -22.29 1.08
CA ARG A 76 -4.45 -22.58 2.21
C ARG A 76 -3.92 -21.30 2.86
N THR A 77 -3.59 -21.39 4.13
CA THR A 77 -2.77 -20.40 4.84
C THR A 77 -1.32 -20.42 4.33
N PRO A 78 -0.52 -19.37 4.56
CA PRO A 78 0.88 -19.37 4.14
C PRO A 78 1.64 -20.57 4.70
N ALA A 79 1.43 -20.91 5.98
CA ALA A 79 2.10 -22.05 6.63
C ALA A 79 1.77 -23.39 5.93
N GLU A 80 0.50 -23.67 5.64
CA GLU A 80 0.06 -24.87 4.91
C GLU A 80 0.59 -24.92 3.46
N ALA A 81 0.86 -23.76 2.86
CA ALA A 81 1.44 -23.65 1.52
C ALA A 81 2.99 -23.64 1.52
N GLY A 82 3.63 -23.77 2.69
CA GLY A 82 5.09 -23.67 2.82
C GLY A 82 5.64 -22.26 2.53
N LEU A 83 4.79 -21.23 2.66
CA LEU A 83 5.11 -19.84 2.46
C LEU A 83 5.35 -19.14 3.80
N ARG A 84 6.17 -18.09 3.77
CA ARG A 84 6.37 -17.17 4.89
C ARG A 84 6.14 -15.75 4.41
N LEU A 85 5.56 -14.94 5.29
CA LEU A 85 5.38 -13.52 5.04
C LEU A 85 6.72 -12.80 5.30
N ALA A 86 7.08 -11.91 4.39
CA ALA A 86 8.20 -10.99 4.57
C ALA A 86 7.90 -9.94 5.65
N ARG A 87 6.62 -9.55 5.77
CA ARG A 87 6.11 -8.64 6.79
C ARG A 87 4.67 -9.00 7.11
N ASP A 88 4.30 -8.88 8.38
CA ASP A 88 2.93 -9.09 8.80
C ASP A 88 2.00 -8.00 8.23
N PRO A 89 0.81 -8.39 7.72
CA PRO A 89 -0.20 -7.45 7.26
C PRO A 89 -0.67 -6.57 8.42
N GLY A 90 -0.80 -5.27 8.15
CA GLY A 90 -1.33 -4.31 9.10
C GLY A 90 -1.64 -2.97 8.45
N TYR A 91 -2.21 -2.07 9.25
CA TYR A 91 -2.51 -0.72 8.80
C TYR A 91 -1.24 0.03 8.43
N PRO A 92 -1.21 0.72 7.27
CA PRO A 92 -0.13 1.65 6.97
C PRO A 92 -0.14 2.80 7.99
N ARG A 93 1.03 3.38 8.25
CA ARG A 93 1.15 4.57 9.10
C ARG A 93 0.34 5.71 8.47
N ALA A 94 -0.29 6.52 9.31
CA ALA A 94 -0.95 7.73 8.84
C ALA A 94 0.12 8.68 8.27
N VAL A 95 -0.18 9.30 7.13
CA VAL A 95 0.73 10.22 6.44
C VAL A 95 0.16 11.63 6.43
N PRO A 96 0.99 12.69 6.41
CA PRO A 96 0.52 14.06 6.26
C PRO A 96 -0.31 14.23 4.99
N VAL A 97 -1.40 15.00 5.04
CA VAL A 97 -2.28 15.23 3.88
C VAL A 97 -1.54 15.88 2.71
N THR A 98 -0.44 16.61 2.97
CA THR A 98 0.45 17.18 1.95
C THR A 98 1.02 16.12 1.00
N TRP A 99 1.16 14.87 1.44
CA TRP A 99 1.60 13.76 0.58
C TRP A 99 0.57 13.39 -0.49
N SER A 100 -0.67 13.84 -0.36
CA SER A 100 -1.70 13.64 -1.38
C SER A 100 -1.66 14.67 -2.51
N ILE A 101 -0.96 15.79 -2.33
CA ILE A 101 -0.85 16.87 -3.33
C ILE A 101 -0.14 16.34 -4.58
N ARG A 102 -0.68 16.63 -5.76
CA ARG A 102 -0.13 16.21 -7.07
C ARG A 102 0.05 17.43 -7.96
N ASN A 103 1.09 17.41 -8.77
CA ASN A 103 1.30 18.36 -9.86
C ASN A 103 0.42 18.02 -11.06
N LEU A 104 -0.90 18.20 -10.95
CA LEU A 104 -1.84 17.78 -12.00
C LEU A 104 -1.62 18.49 -13.34
N HIS A 105 -1.07 19.71 -13.30
CA HIS A 105 -0.80 20.53 -14.49
C HIS A 105 0.64 20.39 -15.01
N GLY A 106 1.47 19.56 -14.36
CA GLY A 106 2.85 19.31 -14.79
C GLY A 106 3.75 20.55 -14.78
N ILE A 107 3.50 21.48 -13.86
CA ILE A 107 4.24 22.74 -13.73
C ILE A 107 5.61 22.43 -13.11
N PRO A 108 6.73 22.48 -13.86
CA PRO A 108 8.03 22.00 -13.36
C PRO A 108 8.50 22.72 -12.08
N GLU A 109 8.16 23.99 -11.93
CA GLU A 109 8.50 24.82 -10.77
C GLU A 109 7.85 24.33 -9.48
N TRP A 110 6.80 23.51 -9.58
CA TRP A 110 6.09 22.99 -8.41
C TRP A 110 6.79 21.78 -7.78
N GLU A 111 7.68 21.10 -8.50
CA GLU A 111 8.34 19.89 -8.02
C GLU A 111 9.11 20.12 -6.71
N VAL A 112 9.71 21.31 -6.54
CA VAL A 112 10.45 21.66 -5.31
C VAL A 112 9.57 21.79 -4.07
N PHE A 113 8.26 21.98 -4.25
CA PHE A 113 7.30 22.12 -3.15
C PHE A 113 6.56 20.81 -2.86
N LEU A 114 6.72 19.79 -3.71
CA LEU A 114 6.06 18.50 -3.53
C LEU A 114 6.95 17.53 -2.77
N PRO A 115 6.38 16.70 -1.88
CA PRO A 115 7.15 15.72 -1.13
C PRO A 115 7.75 14.68 -2.09
N ASN A 116 9.07 14.48 -1.96
CA ASN A 116 9.80 13.44 -2.70
C ASN A 116 9.27 12.07 -2.28
N ARG A 117 8.74 11.30 -3.24
CA ARG A 117 8.03 10.03 -2.97
C ARG A 117 8.93 8.79 -3.02
N GLU A 118 10.22 8.97 -3.20
CA GLU A 118 11.21 7.90 -3.27
C GLU A 118 11.90 7.74 -1.91
N SER A 119 11.31 6.96 -1.01
CA SER A 119 11.97 6.42 0.20
C SER A 119 11.26 5.16 0.66
#